data_AF-A0A351RCY1-F1
#
_entry.id   AF-A0A351RCY1-F1
#
_cell.length_a   1.000
_cell.length_b   1.000
_cell.length_c   1.000
_cell.angle_alpha   90.00
_cell.angle_beta   90.00
_cell.angle_gamma   90.00
#
_symmetry.space_group_name_H-M   'P 1'
#
loop_
_entity.id
_entity.type
_entity.pdbx_description
1 polymer ?
#
loop_
_entity_poly.entity_id
_entity_poly.type
_entity_poly.pdbx_seq_one_letter_code
_entity_poly.pdbx_strand_id
1 'polypeptide(L)' 'MSEKANTNVLSTQELTLIHRYWSACNYLAAGMIYLRDNPLLKQQLKPEHIKQRLLGHWDCLAG' A
#
# COMPACT_ATOMS: atom_id res chain seq x y z
N MET A 1 14.75 38.21 -19.11
CA MET A 1 14.55 37.29 -17.97
C MET A 1 13.56 36.23 -18.39
N SER A 2 14.03 35.03 -18.74
CA SER A 2 13.18 33.88 -19.09
C SER A 2 13.29 32.88 -17.96
N GLU A 3 12.21 32.76 -17.19
CA GLU A 3 12.08 31.89 -16.03
C GLU A 3 11.94 30.46 -16.55
N LYS A 4 13.00 29.66 -16.47
CA LYS A 4 12.95 28.22 -16.74
C LYS A 4 12.07 27.59 -15.67
N ALA A 5 10.80 27.36 -15.99
CA ALA A 5 9.93 26.53 -15.15
C ALA A 5 10.60 25.17 -14.94
N ASN A 6 10.87 24.84 -13.68
CA ASN A 6 11.56 23.63 -13.25
C ASN A 6 10.94 22.38 -13.90
N THR A 7 11.65 21.76 -14.83
CA THR A 7 11.33 20.44 -15.43
C THR A 7 11.58 19.27 -14.47
N ASN A 8 11.48 19.53 -13.16
CA ASN A 8 11.83 18.59 -12.09
C ASN A 8 10.72 18.56 -11.02
N VAL A 9 9.48 18.67 -11.46
CA VAL A 9 8.30 18.51 -10.62
C VAL A 9 7.44 17.44 -11.27
N LEU A 10 7.17 16.36 -10.53
CA LEU A 10 6.31 15.28 -10.99
C LEU A 10 4.94 15.85 -11.33
N SER A 11 4.39 15.42 -12.46
CA SER A 11 3.01 15.72 -12.82
C SER A 11 2.06 15.10 -11.79
N THR A 12 0.87 15.68 -11.67
CA THR A 12 -0.18 15.15 -10.79
C THR A 12 -0.54 13.69 -11.12
N GLN A 13 -0.43 13.30 -12.39
CA GLN A 13 -0.68 11.94 -12.85
C GLN A 13 0.38 10.97 -12.33
N GLU A 14 1.67 11.33 -12.42
CA GLU A 14 2.78 10.53 -11.90
C GLU A 14 2.68 10.39 -10.38
N LEU A 15 2.38 11.47 -9.66
CA LEU A 15 2.14 11.43 -8.21
C LEU A 15 0.99 10.48 -7.84
N THR A 16 -0.10 10.52 -8.61
CA THR A 16 -1.25 9.63 -8.40
C THR A 16 -0.88 8.16 -8.62
N LEU A 17 -0.07 7.86 -9.65
CA LEU A 17 0.39 6.49 -9.92
C LEU A 17 1.30 5.97 -8.81
N ILE A 18 2.24 6.79 -8.33
CA ILE A 18 3.13 6.45 -7.20
C ILE A 18 2.30 6.19 -5.94
N HIS A 19 1.34 7.07 -5.64
CA HIS A 19 0.47 6.91 -4.49
C HIS A 19 -0.37 5.62 -4.56
N ARG A 20 -0.89 5.28 -5.75
CA ARG A 20 -1.62 4.02 -5.98
C ARG A 20 -0.74 2.80 -5.81
N TYR A 21 0.50 2.87 -6.31
CA TYR A 21 1.48 1.81 -6.13
C TYR A 21 1.81 1.60 -4.65
N TRP A 22 2.11 2.68 -3.93
CA TRP A 22 2.35 2.64 -2.48
C TRP A 22 1.16 2.05 -1.71
N SER A 23 -0.05 2.48 -2.04
CA SER A 23 -1.28 1.94 -1.43
C SER A 23 -1.45 0.45 -1.69
N ALA A 24 -1.15 -0.03 -2.91
CA ALA A 24 -1.21 -1.44 -3.26
C ALA A 24 -0.18 -2.27 -2.50
N CYS A 25 1.06 -1.78 -2.39
CA CYS A 25 2.12 -2.42 -1.59
C CYS A 25 1.73 -2.52 -0.11
N ASN A 26 1.19 -1.44 0.48
CA ASN A 26 0.72 -1.44 1.86
C ASN A 26 -0.41 -2.44 2.09
N TYR A 27 -1.35 -2.54 1.15
CA TYR A 27 -2.44 -3.51 1.22
C TYR A 27 -1.92 -4.96 1.21
N LEU A 28 -0.98 -5.27 0.32
CA LEU A 28 -0.36 -6.59 0.23
C LEU A 28 0.45 -6.91 1.49
N ALA A 29 1.24 -5.94 2.00
CA ALA A 29 1.99 -6.08 3.23
C ALA A 29 1.09 -6.39 4.43
N ALA A 30 0.00 -5.63 4.59
CA ALA A 30 -0.99 -5.89 5.63
C ALA A 30 -1.64 -7.27 5.44
N GLY A 31 -2.00 -7.64 4.21
CA GLY A 31 -2.52 -8.96 3.89
C GLY A 31 -1.56 -10.08 4.31
N MET A 32 -0.27 -9.95 4.02
CA MET A 32 0.75 -10.95 4.40
C MET A 32 0.94 -11.06 5.92
N ILE A 33 0.83 -9.96 6.66
CA ILE A 33 0.98 -9.96 8.12
C ILE A 33 -0.26 -10.53 8.82
N TYR A 34 -1.44 -10.09 8.41
CA TYR A 34 -2.68 -10.31 9.18
C TYR A 34 -3.58 -11.40 8.59
N LEU A 35 -3.63 -11.56 7.27
CA LEU A 35 -4.59 -12.46 6.62
C LEU A 35 -3.97 -13.83 6.34
N ARG A 36 -4.73 -14.89 6.65
CA ARG A 36 -4.44 -16.26 6.23
C ARG A 36 -5.22 -16.66 4.98
N ASP A 37 -6.38 -16.04 4.77
CA ASP A 37 -7.30 -16.32 3.67
C ASP A 37 -8.08 -15.04 3.30
N ASN A 38 -8.77 -15.05 2.15
CA ASN A 38 -9.50 -13.91 1.58
C ASN A 38 -8.66 -12.61 1.45
N PRO A 39 -7.45 -12.68 0.86
CA PRO A 39 -6.52 -11.54 0.80
C PRO A 39 -7.00 -10.38 -0.08
N LEU A 40 -7.98 -10.61 -0.95
CA LEU A 40 -8.58 -9.58 -1.82
C LEU A 40 -9.97 -9.14 -1.34
N LEU A 41 -10.39 -9.59 -0.15
CA LEU A 41 -11.70 -9.27 0.43
C LEU A 41 -12.88 -9.49 -0.54
N LYS A 42 -12.82 -10.56 -1.34
CA LYS A 42 -13.91 -10.93 -2.27
C LYS A 42 -15.20 -11.28 -1.53
N GLN A 43 -15.07 -11.64 -0.26
CA GLN A 43 -16.16 -11.86 0.69
C GLN A 43 -15.95 -10.96 1.90
N GLN A 44 -17.00 -10.70 2.67
CA GLN A 44 -16.90 -9.91 3.90
C GLN A 44 -15.84 -10.49 4.85
N LEU A 45 -15.03 -9.63 5.46
CA LEU A 45 -13.95 -10.04 6.34
C LEU A 45 -14.54 -10.71 7.60
N LYS A 46 -14.07 -11.92 7.90
CA LYS A 46 -14.43 -12.68 9.10
C LYS A 46 -13.18 -12.93 9.95
N PRO A 47 -13.33 -13.10 11.27
CA PRO A 47 -12.20 -13.44 12.15
C PRO A 47 -11.44 -14.70 11.70
N GLU A 48 -12.11 -15.65 11.06
CA GLU A 48 -11.49 -16.86 10.51
C GLU A 48 -10.38 -16.56 9.47
N HIS A 49 -10.50 -15.45 8.73
CA HIS A 49 -9.55 -15.04 7.72
C HIS A 49 -8.26 -14.44 8.31
N ILE A 50 -8.25 -14.11 9.60
CA ILE A 50 -7.10 -13.50 10.28
C ILE A 50 -6.20 -14.60 10.87
N LYS A 51 -4.88 -14.46 10.77
CA LYS A 51 -3.92 -15.39 11.38
C LYS A 51 -4.06 -15.39 12.91
N GLN A 52 -4.03 -16.58 13.52
CA GLN A 52 -4.07 -16.74 14.99
C GLN A 52 -2.80 -16.26 15.69
N ARG A 53 -1.66 -16.30 14.99
CA ARG A 53 -0.39 -15.77 15.46
C ARG A 53 0.14 -14.78 14.43
N LEU A 54 0.27 -13.52 14.85
CA LEU A 54 0.80 -12.45 14.03
C LEU A 54 2.32 -12.43 14.18
N LEU A 55 3.02 -12.67 13.07
CA LEU A 55 4.48 -12.59 13.00
C LEU A 55 4.82 -11.60 11.89
N GLY A 56 5.35 -10.44 12.29
CA GLY A 56 5.68 -9.33 11.40
C GLY A 56 5.62 -8.00 12.16
N HIS A 57 6.49 -7.06 11.79
CA HIS A 57 6.45 -5.69 12.29
C HIS A 57 5.88 -4.80 11.19
N TRP A 58 4.77 -4.12 11.48
CA TRP A 58 4.16 -3.21 10.52
C TRP A 58 5.02 -1.95 10.31
N ASP A 59 5.66 -1.46 11.38
CA ASP A 59 6.34 -0.16 11.41
C ASP A 59 7.52 -0.05 10.43
N CYS A 60 8.10 -1.17 9.97
CA CYS A 60 9.22 -1.16 9.02
C CYS A 60 8.76 -1.11 7.54
N LEU A 61 7.47 -1.32 7.26
CA LEU A 61 6.94 -1.45 5.89
C LEU A 61 6.28 -0.16 5.37
N ALA A 62 5.93 0.77 6.26
CA ALA A 62 5.17 1.98 5.93
C ALA A 62 6.04 3.25 5.72
N GLY A 63 7.36 3.14 5.95
CA GLY A 63 8.33 4.23 5.81
C GLY A 63 8.85 4.43 4.40
#